data_AF-A0A842LJ03-F1
#
_entry.id   AF-A0A842LJ03-F1
#
_cell.length_a   1.000
_cell.length_b   1.000
_cell.length_c   1.000
_cell.angle_alpha   90.00
_cell.angle_beta   90.00
_cell.angle_gamma   90.00
#
_symmetry.space_group_name_H-M   'P 1'
#
loop_
_entity.id
_entity.type
_entity.pdbx_description
1 polymer ?
#
loop_
_entity_poly.entity_id
_entity_poly.type
_entity_poly.pdbx_seq_one_letter_code
_entity_poly.pdbx_strand_id
1 'polypeptide(L)' 'MLKHLNKNKEATLIEKALKKTLKKGIKTPDLGGKHTTKQMAKAIKKELLKIKNSYSNQG' A
#
# COMPACT_ATOMS: atom_id res chain seq x y z
N MET A 1 2.94 8.99 11.67
CA MET A 1 4.04 8.23 12.32
C MET A 1 5.35 8.27 11.53
N LEU A 2 5.51 7.54 10.41
CA LEU A 2 6.80 7.44 9.70
C LEU A 2 7.40 8.78 9.25
N LYS A 3 6.56 9.74 8.82
CA LYS A 3 7.00 11.11 8.52
C LYS A 3 7.65 11.80 9.74
N HIS A 4 7.12 11.58 10.94
CA HIS A 4 7.69 12.10 12.20
C HIS A 4 8.98 11.38 12.63
N LEU A 5 9.28 10.22 12.03
CA LEU A 5 10.54 9.49 12.22
C LEU A 5 11.55 9.77 11.09
N ASN A 6 11.33 10.82 10.29
CA ASN A 6 12.11 11.17 9.10
C ASN A 6 12.16 10.08 8.00
N LYS A 7 11.27 9.07 8.06
CA LYS A 7 11.15 7.98 7.08
C LYS A 7 10.17 8.36 5.95
N ASN A 8 10.45 9.47 5.29
CA ASN A 8 9.54 10.09 4.30
C ASN A 8 9.37 9.24 3.03
N LYS A 9 10.43 8.57 2.58
CA LYS A 9 10.38 7.68 1.40
C LYS A 9 9.46 6.48 1.66
N GLU A 10 9.62 5.82 2.80
CA GLU A 10 8.82 4.68 3.22
C GLU A 10 7.35 5.07 3.43
N ALA A 11 7.10 6.20 4.08
CA ALA A 11 5.76 6.72 4.27
C ALA A 11 5.04 6.93 2.91
N THR A 12 5.74 7.54 1.96
CA THR A 12 5.21 7.81 0.61
C THR A 12 4.90 6.51 -0.15
N LEU A 13 5.81 5.53 -0.09
CA LEU A 13 5.61 4.23 -0.76
C LEU A 13 4.42 3.47 -0.17
N ILE A 14 4.28 3.44 1.16
CA ILE A 14 3.17 2.78 1.84
C ILE A 14 1.85 3.49 1.51
N GLU A 15 1.83 4.83 1.56
CA GLU A 15 0.64 5.62 1.23
C GLU A 15 0.18 5.38 -0.22
N LYS A 16 1.13 5.33 -1.17
CA LYS A 16 0.85 5.02 -2.58
C LYS A 16 0.31 3.59 -2.75
N ALA A 17 0.88 2.61 -2.07
CA ALA A 17 0.42 1.22 -2.10
C ALA A 17 -1.00 1.06 -1.52
N LEU A 18 -1.29 1.75 -0.41
CA LEU A 18 -2.61 1.79 0.21
C LEU A 18 -3.64 2.41 -0.74
N LYS A 19 -3.35 3.59 -1.29
CA LYS A 19 -4.23 4.28 -2.25
C LYS A 19 -4.53 3.41 -3.47
N LYS A 20 -3.53 2.73 -4.03
CA LYS A 20 -3.74 1.79 -5.16
C LYS A 20 -4.61 0.60 -4.78
N THR A 21 -4.43 0.04 -3.59
CA THR A 21 -5.25 -1.08 -3.10
C THR A 21 -6.71 -0.66 -2.95
N LEU A 22 -6.96 0.50 -2.35
CA LEU A 22 -8.32 1.04 -2.19
C LEU A 22 -8.99 1.35 -3.53
N LYS A 23 -8.25 1.91 -4.50
CA LYS A 23 -8.75 2.17 -5.87
C LYS A 23 -9.17 0.89 -6.61
N LYS A 24 -8.63 -0.28 -6.23
CA LYS A 24 -9.03 -1.58 -6.78
C LYS A 24 -10.26 -2.19 -6.09
N GLY A 25 -10.89 -1.47 -5.17
CA GLY A 25 -12.04 -1.97 -4.41
C GLY A 25 -11.67 -3.00 -3.32
N ILE A 26 -10.38 -3.21 -3.06
CA ILE A 26 -9.93 -4.12 -2.00
C ILE A 26 -10.04 -3.37 -0.66
N LYS A 27 -11.19 -3.54 -0.02
CA LYS A 27 -11.58 -2.87 1.22
C LYS A 27 -12.11 -3.90 2.23
N THR A 28 -11.93 -3.59 3.50
CA THR A 28 -12.53 -4.32 4.64
C THR A 28 -14.00 -3.93 4.86
N PRO A 29 -14.79 -4.72 5.60
CA PRO A 29 -16.21 -4.45 5.82
C PRO A 29 -16.51 -3.06 6.41
N ASP A 30 -15.67 -2.58 7.33
CA ASP A 30 -15.76 -1.23 7.92
C ASP A 30 -15.59 -0.10 6.89
N LEU A 31 -14.93 -0.38 5.77
CA LEU A 31 -14.75 0.53 4.63
C LEU A 31 -15.73 0.25 3.48
N GLY A 32 -16.80 -0.52 3.73
CA GLY A 32 -17.80 -0.89 2.72
C GLY A 32 -17.33 -1.97 1.74
N GLY A 33 -16.34 -2.77 2.12
CA GLY A 33 -15.83 -3.88 1.31
C GLY A 33 -16.24 -5.26 1.82
N LYS A 34 -15.60 -6.29 1.26
CA LYS A 34 -15.84 -7.70 1.63
C LYS A 34 -14.56 -8.45 2.01
N HIS A 35 -13.41 -7.78 1.98
CA HIS A 35 -12.12 -8.44 2.23
C HIS A 35 -11.79 -8.47 3.71
N THR A 36 -11.18 -9.53 4.19
CA THR A 36 -10.62 -9.58 5.54
C THR A 36 -9.41 -8.65 5.68
N THR A 37 -9.08 -8.28 6.92
CA THR A 37 -7.86 -7.53 7.25
C THR A 37 -6.61 -8.17 6.66
N LYS A 38 -6.51 -9.51 6.72
CA LYS A 38 -5.37 -10.26 6.17
C LYS A 38 -5.29 -10.18 4.64
N GLN A 39 -6.43 -10.25 3.95
CA GLN A 39 -6.48 -10.09 2.49
C GLN A 39 -6.09 -8.67 2.07
N MET A 40 -6.58 -7.65 2.76
CA MET A 40 -6.21 -6.26 2.48
C MET A 40 -4.72 -6.01 2.73
N ALA A 41 -4.16 -6.52 3.85
CA ALA A 41 -2.73 -6.42 4.13
C ALA A 41 -1.86 -7.10 3.05
N LYS A 42 -2.26 -8.30 2.58
CA LYS A 42 -1.57 -9.01 1.49
C LYS A 42 -1.63 -8.21 0.18
N ALA A 43 -2.74 -7.56 -0.12
CA ALA A 43 -2.89 -6.71 -1.29
C ALA A 43 -1.99 -5.47 -1.23
N ILE A 44 -1.93 -4.79 -0.07
CA ILE A 44 -1.02 -3.65 0.15
C ILE A 44 0.43 -4.08 -0.04
N LYS A 45 0.85 -5.22 0.55
CA LYS A 45 2.20 -5.77 0.35
C LYS A 45 2.50 -6.00 -1.13
N LYS A 46 1.55 -6.57 -1.89
CA LYS A 46 1.70 -6.82 -3.33
C LYS A 46 1.88 -5.52 -4.12
N GLU A 47 1.08 -4.49 -3.84
CA GLU A 47 1.23 -3.19 -4.50
C GLU A 47 2.54 -2.49 -4.12
N LEU A 48 2.97 -2.60 -2.86
CA LEU A 48 4.25 -2.04 -2.40
C LEU A 48 5.44 -2.67 -3.13
N LEU A 49 5.47 -4.00 -3.29
CA LEU A 49 6.53 -4.70 -4.03
C LEU A 49 6.56 -4.30 -5.51
N LYS A 50 5.39 -4.18 -6.16
CA LYS A 50 5.32 -3.69 -7.55
C LYS A 50 5.89 -2.29 -7.68
N ILE A 51 5.52 -1.39 -6.77
CA ILE A 51 6.02 -0.01 -6.77
C ILE A 51 7.54 0.00 -6.61
N LYS A 52 8.09 -0.76 -5.65
CA LYS A 52 9.55 -0.86 -5.45
C LYS A 52 10.27 -1.34 -6.71
N ASN A 53 9.78 -2.42 -7.33
CA ASN A 53 10.41 -2.99 -8.53
C ASN A 53 10.39 -2.01 -9.73
N SER A 54 9.32 -1.20 -9.87
CA SER A 54 9.27 -0.17 -10.91
C SER A 54 10.32 0.93 -10.74
N TYR A 55 10.78 1.20 -9.51
CA TYR A 55 11.85 2.19 -9.26
C TYR A 55 13.25 1.59 -9.41
N SER A 56 13.42 0.27 -9.21
CA SER A 56 14.71 -0.40 -9.39
C SER A 56 15.12 -0.58 -10.86
N ASN A 57 14.17 -0.55 -11.80
CA ASN A 57 14.42 -0.70 -13.24
C ASN A 57 14.62 0.65 -13.97
N GLN A 58 14.88 1.74 -13.23
CA GLN A 58 15.10 3.08 -13.77
C GLN A 58 16.51 3.63 -13.46
N GLY A 59 17.44 2.75 -13.06
CA GLY A 59 18.83 3.07 -12.79
C GLY A 59 19.77 2.39 -13.77
#